data_AF-C7G5D1-F1
#
_entry.id   AF-C7G5D1-F1
#
_cell.length_a   1.000
_cell.length_b   1.000
_cell.length_c   1.000
_cell.angle_alpha   90.00
_cell.angle_beta   90.00
_cell.angle_gamma   90.00
#
_symmetry.space_group_name_H-M   'P 1'
#
loop_
_entity.id
_entity.type
_entity.pdbx_description
1 polymer ?
#
loop_
_entity_poly.entity_id
_entity_poly.type
_entity_poly.pdbx_seq_one_letter_code
_entity_poly.pdbx_strand_id
1 'polypeptide(L)'
;MAQCYHDIYGADIVGIFLYGSYARGDYDNQSDIDIAAIVKGSRLDLQNKLKAVWDISADIGLENDVVVSPTVIPYDEFEEYKEKLPYYRNIAREGMQIG
;
A
#
# COMPACT_ATOMS: atom_id res chain seq x y z
N MET A 1 5.69 3.57 8.01
CA MET A 1 4.55 3.09 7.19
C MET A 1 4.08 1.68 7.54
N ALA A 2 4.92 0.64 7.50
CA ALA A 2 4.44 -0.73 7.82
C ALA A 2 3.77 -0.84 9.20
N GLN A 3 4.35 -0.21 10.23
CA GLN A 3 3.75 -0.16 11.57
C GLN A 3 2.34 0.47 11.59
N CYS A 4 2.12 1.54 10.82
CA CYS A 4 0.82 2.21 10.75
C CYS A 4 -0.28 1.28 10.22
N TYR A 5 0.04 0.46 9.21
CA TYR A 5 -0.91 -0.54 8.74
C TYR A 5 -1.16 -1.60 9.80
N HIS A 6 -0.11 -2.11 10.47
CA HIS A 6 -0.23 -3.08 11.56
C HIS A 6 -1.09 -2.56 12.71
N ASP A 7 -1.00 -1.28 13.06
CA ASP A 7 -1.83 -0.69 14.12
C ASP A 7 -3.31 -0.59 13.75
N ILE A 8 -3.63 -0.41 12.46
CA ILE A 8 -5.00 -0.19 11.96
C ILE A 8 -5.71 -1.49 11.56
N TYR A 9 -4.97 -2.40 10.92
CA TYR A 9 -5.51 -3.64 10.35
C TYR A 9 -5.08 -4.90 11.11
N GLY A 10 -4.01 -4.83 11.90
CA GLY A 10 -3.59 -5.91 12.78
C GLY A 10 -3.35 -7.24 12.06
N ALA A 11 -3.85 -8.32 12.67
CA ALA A 11 -3.61 -9.69 12.21
C ALA A 11 -4.24 -10.03 10.84
N ASP A 12 -5.09 -9.15 10.28
CA ASP A 12 -5.72 -9.36 8.98
C ASP A 12 -4.78 -9.00 7.80
N ILE A 13 -3.63 -8.38 8.07
CA ILE A 13 -2.61 -8.09 7.06
C ILE A 13 -2.01 -9.39 6.54
N VAL A 14 -1.99 -9.52 5.22
CA VAL A 14 -1.33 -10.59 4.49
C VAL A 14 0.07 -10.16 4.04
N GLY A 15 0.22 -8.90 3.65
CA GLY A 15 1.52 -8.30 3.35
C GLY A 15 1.41 -6.84 2.98
N ILE A 16 2.49 -6.11 3.19
CA ILE A 16 2.62 -4.68 2.87
C ILE A 16 3.74 -4.53 1.84
N PHE A 17 3.43 -3.86 0.74
CA PHE A 17 4.31 -3.74 -0.41
C PHE A 17 4.58 -2.28 -0.73
N LEU A 18 5.85 -1.94 -0.84
CA LEU A 18 6.27 -0.75 -1.59
C LEU A 18 6.23 -1.13 -3.08
N TYR A 19 5.51 -0.37 -3.88
CA TYR A 19 5.44 -0.58 -5.32
C TYR A 19 5.70 0.73 -6.07
N GLY A 20 5.46 0.74 -7.39
CA GLY A 20 5.62 1.96 -8.18
C GLY A 20 7.09 2.27 -8.49
N SER A 21 7.39 3.55 -8.70
CA SER A 21 8.71 3.96 -9.19
C SER A 21 9.83 3.71 -8.18
N TYR A 22 9.54 3.80 -6.89
CA TYR A 22 10.48 3.46 -5.83
C TYR A 22 10.86 1.97 -5.83
N ALA A 23 9.91 1.07 -6.13
CA ALA A 23 10.20 -0.36 -6.21
C ALA A 23 11.01 -0.72 -7.47
N ARG A 24 10.79 -0.01 -8.59
CA ARG A 24 11.55 -0.23 -9.84
C ARG A 24 12.91 0.48 -9.87
N GLY A 25 13.14 1.46 -8.99
CA GLY A 25 14.36 2.26 -8.97
C GLY A 25 14.43 3.32 -10.08
N ASP A 26 13.30 3.65 -10.70
CA ASP A 26 13.15 4.70 -11.73
C ASP A 26 12.53 5.99 -11.17
N TYR A 27 12.56 6.17 -9.84
CA TYR A 27 12.02 7.33 -9.17
C TYR A 27 12.87 8.59 -9.41
N ASP A 28 12.19 9.73 -9.44
CA ASP A 28 12.79 11.07 -9.48
C ASP A 28 12.34 11.89 -8.27
N ASN A 29 12.80 13.14 -8.19
CA ASN A 29 12.51 14.03 -7.07
C ASN A 29 11.02 14.44 -6.96
N GLN A 30 10.17 14.03 -7.90
CA GLN A 30 8.72 14.29 -7.88
C GLN A 30 7.91 13.01 -7.67
N SER A 31 8.57 11.88 -7.45
CA SER A 31 7.91 10.59 -7.34
C SER A 31 7.27 10.40 -5.96
N ASP A 32 6.03 9.94 -5.96
CA ASP A 32 5.30 9.51 -4.77
C ASP A 32 5.81 8.15 -4.28
N ILE A 33 5.73 7.90 -2.97
CA ILE A 33 5.99 6.60 -2.35
C ILE A 33 4.69 5.82 -2.30
N ASP A 34 4.51 4.89 -3.25
CA ASP A 34 3.33 4.04 -3.37
C ASP A 34 3.38 2.82 -2.43
N ILE A 35 2.42 2.72 -1.51
CA ILE A 35 2.35 1.59 -0.57
C ILE A 35 1.00 0.90 -0.69
N ALA A 36 1.00 -0.41 -0.93
CA ALA A 36 -0.18 -1.25 -0.96
C ALA A 36 -0.14 -2.29 0.17
N ALA A 37 -1.15 -2.29 1.03
CA ALA A 37 -1.38 -3.38 1.97
C ALA A 37 -2.45 -4.33 1.45
N ILE A 38 -2.13 -5.62 1.43
CA ILE A 38 -3.07 -6.69 1.15
C ILE A 38 -3.66 -7.16 2.48
N VAL A 39 -4.96 -7.01 2.66
CA VAL A 39 -5.63 -7.22 3.95
C VAL A 39 -6.89 -8.05 3.77
N LYS A 40 -7.15 -8.99 4.68
CA LYS A 40 -8.40 -9.74 4.72
C LYS A 40 -9.54 -8.86 5.26
N GLY A 41 -10.69 -8.89 4.59
CA GLY A 41 -11.86 -8.12 5.03
C GLY A 41 -12.69 -7.58 3.88
N SER A 42 -13.81 -6.95 4.21
CA SER A 42 -14.68 -6.34 3.21
C SER A 42 -14.04 -5.07 2.64
N ARG A 43 -14.21 -4.84 1.33
CA ARG A 43 -13.73 -3.62 0.68
C ARG A 43 -14.20 -2.35 1.38
N LEU A 44 -15.45 -2.34 1.85
CA LEU A 44 -16.02 -1.17 2.52
C LEU A 44 -15.32 -0.89 3.87
N ASP A 45 -15.13 -1.91 4.70
CA ASP A 45 -14.50 -1.74 6.01
C ASP A 45 -13.04 -1.34 5.88
N LEU A 46 -12.33 -1.96 4.93
CA LEU A 46 -10.92 -1.66 4.69
C LEU A 46 -10.72 -0.21 4.22
N GLN A 47 -11.57 0.26 3.31
CA GLN A 47 -11.54 1.64 2.81
C GLN A 47 -11.92 2.66 3.90
N ASN A 48 -12.88 2.33 4.77
CA ASN A 48 -13.22 3.20 5.90
C ASN A 48 -12.03 3.39 6.84
N LYS A 49 -11.25 2.33 7.08
CA LYS A 49 -10.02 2.39 7.89
C LYS A 49 -8.85 3.07 7.18
N LEU A 50 -8.82 3.05 5.84
CA LEU A 50 -7.73 3.64 5.05
C LEU A 50 -7.58 5.14 5.32
N LYS A 51 -8.66 5.83 5.68
CA LYS A 51 -8.61 7.25 6.06
C LYS A 51 -7.60 7.53 7.19
N ALA A 52 -7.55 6.68 8.22
CA ALA A 52 -6.60 6.84 9.31
C ALA A 52 -5.15 6.63 8.85
N VAL A 53 -4.92 5.76 7.86
CA VAL A 53 -3.61 5.57 7.24
C VAL A 53 -3.21 6.82 6.45
N TRP A 54 -4.14 7.42 5.71
CA TRP A 54 -3.91 8.67 4.99
C TRP A 54 -3.51 9.81 5.92
N ASP A 55 -4.21 9.98 7.05
CA ASP A 55 -3.90 11.02 8.02
C ASP A 55 -2.44 10.88 8.52
N ILE A 56 -2.00 9.67 8.87
CA ILE A 56 -0.62 9.40 9.30
C ILE A 56 0.40 9.56 8.15
N SER A 57 0.01 9.15 6.93
CA SER A 57 0.88 9.24 5.74
C SER A 57 1.14 10.70 5.35
N ALA A 58 0.14 11.56 5.52
CA ALA A 58 0.28 12.99 5.26
C ALA A 58 1.29 13.64 6.22
N ASP A 59 1.22 13.32 7.51
CA ASP A 59 2.18 13.83 8.51
C ASP A 59 3.61 13.38 8.17
N ILE A 60 3.81 12.09 7.90
CA ILE A 60 5.13 11.55 7.50
C ILE A 60 5.62 12.19 6.21
N GLY A 61 4.74 12.38 5.22
CA GLY A 61 5.09 13.01 3.96
C GLY A 61 5.57 14.44 4.14
N LEU A 62 4.84 15.23 4.93
CA LEU A 62 5.20 16.62 5.24
C LEU A 62 6.55 16.72 5.97
N GLU A 63 6.82 15.84 6.93
CA GLU A 63 8.08 15.83 7.67
C GLU A 63 9.30 15.54 6.78
N ASN A 64 9.11 14.80 5.70
CA ASN A 64 10.19 14.32 4.84
C ASN A 64 10.21 14.99 3.46
N ASP A 65 9.33 15.97 3.22
CA ASP A 65 9.12 16.64 1.92
C ASP A 65 8.89 15.64 0.76
N VAL A 66 8.09 14.61 1.03
CA VAL A 66 7.70 13.56 0.06
C VAL A 66 6.20 13.31 0.11
N VAL A 67 5.62 12.79 -0.96
CA VAL A 67 4.23 12.33 -0.98
C VAL A 67 4.21 10.83 -0.73
N VAL A 68 3.42 10.38 0.25
CA VAL A 68 3.20 8.96 0.51
C VAL A 68 1.76 8.62 0.11
N SER A 69 1.61 7.65 -0.78
CA SER A 69 0.32 7.23 -1.35
C SER A 69 -0.09 5.85 -0.81
N PRO A 70 -0.79 5.78 0.35
CA PRO A 70 -1.27 4.53 0.91
C PRO A 70 -2.49 3.98 0.18
N THR A 71 -2.52 2.66 -0.01
CA THR A 71 -3.64 1.91 -0.56
C THR A 71 -3.86 0.61 0.22
N VAL A 72 -5.12 0.16 0.27
CA VAL A 72 -5.49 -1.14 0.82
C VAL A 72 -6.29 -1.93 -0.20
N ILE A 73 -5.93 -3.21 -0.37
CA ILE A 73 -6.55 -4.11 -1.32
C ILE A 73 -7.07 -5.34 -0.56
N PRO A 74 -8.36 -5.69 -0.70
CA PRO A 74 -8.88 -6.94 -0.15
C PRO A 74 -8.10 -8.14 -0.68
N TYR A 75 -7.74 -9.08 0.19
CA TYR A 75 -6.98 -10.26 -0.19
C TYR A 75 -7.61 -11.06 -1.34
N ASP A 76 -8.92 -11.33 -1.27
CA ASP A 76 -9.60 -12.13 -2.29
C ASP A 76 -9.57 -11.44 -3.67
N GLU A 77 -9.70 -10.12 -3.68
CA GLU A 77 -9.59 -9.30 -4.89
C GLU A 77 -8.16 -9.30 -5.43
N PHE A 78 -7.16 -9.18 -4.56
CA PHE A 78 -5.77 -9.25 -4.97
C PHE A 78 -5.44 -10.60 -5.62
N GLU A 79 -5.84 -11.71 -5.00
CA GLU A 79 -5.65 -13.05 -5.56
C GLU A 79 -6.37 -13.24 -6.90
N GLU A 80 -7.58 -12.70 -7.03
CA GLU A 80 -8.37 -12.81 -8.27
C GLU A 80 -7.70 -12.09 -9.45
N TYR A 81 -7.09 -10.92 -9.20
CA TYR A 81 -6.64 -10.00 -10.25
C TYR A 81 -5.13 -9.89 -10.43
N LYS A 82 -4.29 -10.41 -9.51
CA LYS A 82 -2.82 -10.31 -9.59
C LYS A 82 -2.22 -10.83 -10.89
N GLU A 83 -2.84 -11.79 -11.56
CA GLU A 83 -2.37 -12.26 -12.88
C GLU A 83 -3.14 -11.62 -14.05
N LYS A 84 -4.28 -10.97 -13.81
CA LYS A 84 -5.18 -10.47 -14.87
C LYS A 84 -4.97 -8.99 -15.18
N LEU A 85 -4.78 -8.17 -14.15
CA LEU A 85 -4.77 -6.71 -14.28
C LEU A 85 -3.37 -6.16 -14.03
N PRO A 86 -2.87 -5.23 -14.87
CA PRO A 86 -1.51 -4.68 -14.74
C PRO A 86 -1.20 -4.12 -13.35
N TYR A 87 -2.13 -3.38 -12.74
CA TYR A 87 -1.93 -2.79 -11.41
C TYR A 87 -1.56 -3.83 -10.33
N TYR A 88 -2.39 -4.86 -10.18
CA TYR A 88 -2.17 -5.94 -9.20
C TYR A 88 -0.95 -6.78 -9.56
N ARG A 89 -0.71 -7.01 -10.85
CA ARG A 89 0.45 -7.74 -11.34
C ARG A 89 1.76 -7.05 -11.00
N ASN A 90 1.81 -5.73 -11.13
CA ASN A 90 3.00 -4.95 -10.79
C ASN A 90 3.27 -5.03 -9.29
N ILE A 91 2.24 -4.92 -8.44
CA ILE A 91 2.39 -5.12 -6.99
C ILE A 91 2.91 -6.54 -6.69
N ALA A 92 2.36 -7.57 -7.33
CA ALA A 92 2.74 -8.95 -7.07
C ALA A 92 4.16 -9.32 -7.57
N ARG A 93 4.62 -8.74 -8.67
CA ARG A 93 5.88 -9.11 -9.33
C ARG A 93 7.04 -8.16 -9.05
N GLU A 94 6.73 -6.87 -8.94
CA GLU A 94 7.71 -5.79 -8.79
C GLU A 94 7.67 -5.18 -7.38
N GLY A 95 6.59 -5.42 -6.62
CA GLY A 95 6.46 -4.91 -5.26
C GLY A 95 7.50 -5.51 -4.32
N MET A 96 8.11 -4.64 -3.52
CA MET A 96 9.02 -5.03 -2.44
C MET A 96 8.21 -5.19 -1.15
N GLN A 97 8.22 -6.39 -0.58
CA GLN A 97 7.58 -6.63 0.71
C GLN A 97 8.35 -5.94 1.83
N ILE A 98 7.65 -5.09 2.60
CA ILE A 98 8.20 -4.30 3.70
C ILE A 98 7.54 -4.58 5.05
N GLY A 99 6.58 -5.51 5.11
CA GLY A 99 5.92 -5.94 6.34
C GLY A 99 4.66 -6.75 6.13
#